data_AF-A0A8S3FEH7-F1
#
_entry.id   AF-A0A8S3FEH7-F1
#
_cell.length_a   1.000
_cell.length_b   1.000
_cell.length_c   1.000
_cell.angle_alpha   90.00
_cell.angle_beta   90.00
_cell.angle_gamma   90.00
#
_symmetry.space_group_name_H-M   'P 1'
#
loop_
_entity.id
_entity.type
_entity.pdbx_description
1 polymer ?
#
loop_
_entity_poly.entity_id
_entity_poly.type
_entity_poly.pdbx_seq_one_letter_code
_entity_poly.pdbx_strand_id
1 'polypeptide(L)'
;MSPTPIDYNYGPRSVAVGDFNNDTCLDMTVANHIVNIIAIYLGHMDMDATFSNEKEYTTGTGSTQYMVAIGDFNNDDLLDIAVANSGTNNVGIFLGFGNGSFKTQIELSTGSARSIAISLANFNKDTSLDIATVDYGTHSISIFYGYGTDYFSTPSRYSTGYDSFPSALAIGDFNSDHYLDLAISNYGTNNIGIFLSNKNRTCTNQIMF
;
A
#
# COMPACT_ATOMS: atom_id res chain seq x y z
N MET A 1 -13.50 -28.07 12.71
CA MET A 1 -14.74 -27.27 12.72
C MET A 1 -14.75 -26.44 11.44
N SER A 2 -15.90 -26.24 10.79
CA SER A 2 -15.95 -25.35 9.62
C SER A 2 -15.74 -23.91 10.10
N PRO A 3 -14.90 -23.09 9.45
CA PRO A 3 -14.73 -21.69 9.87
C PRO A 3 -16.07 -20.98 9.80
N THR A 4 -16.50 -20.41 10.92
CA THR A 4 -17.69 -19.55 10.97
C THR A 4 -17.34 -18.21 10.32
N PRO A 5 -18.08 -17.75 9.30
CA PRO A 5 -17.89 -16.44 8.73
C PRO A 5 -17.98 -15.37 9.81
N ILE A 6 -16.97 -14.50 9.89
CA ILE A 6 -17.01 -13.33 10.74
C ILE A 6 -17.87 -12.30 10.00
N ASP A 7 -19.18 -12.32 10.25
CA ASP A 7 -20.20 -11.55 9.51
C ASP A 7 -20.45 -10.17 10.15
N TYR A 8 -19.38 -9.52 10.63
CA TYR A 8 -19.47 -8.12 11.00
C TYR A 8 -19.42 -7.31 9.71
N ASN A 9 -20.38 -6.42 9.50
CA ASN A 9 -20.57 -5.58 8.31
C ASN A 9 -19.43 -4.54 8.12
N TYR A 10 -18.17 -5.00 8.15
CA TYR A 10 -16.93 -4.24 8.21
C TYR A 10 -16.44 -3.86 6.80
N GLY A 11 -16.91 -4.58 5.78
CA GLY A 11 -16.50 -4.37 4.40
C GLY A 11 -15.02 -4.67 4.18
N PRO A 12 -14.56 -5.91 4.43
CA PRO A 12 -13.19 -6.28 4.12
C PRO A 12 -12.94 -6.09 2.62
N ARG A 13 -11.84 -5.43 2.26
CA ARG A 13 -11.54 -5.08 0.86
C ARG A 13 -10.18 -5.55 0.37
N SER A 14 -9.21 -5.57 1.26
CA SER A 14 -7.84 -5.95 0.95
C SER A 14 -7.23 -6.63 2.17
N VAL A 15 -6.35 -7.60 1.92
CA VAL A 15 -5.63 -8.35 2.93
C VAL A 15 -4.16 -8.38 2.57
N ALA A 16 -3.29 -8.27 3.57
CA ALA A 16 -1.86 -8.56 3.45
C ALA A 16 -1.44 -9.53 4.56
N VAL A 17 -0.43 -10.35 4.29
CA VAL A 17 -0.02 -11.48 5.12
C VAL A 17 1.47 -11.38 5.41
N GLY A 18 1.85 -11.47 6.69
CA GLY A 18 3.24 -11.39 7.15
C GLY A 18 3.33 -11.76 8.63
N ASP A 19 4.54 -11.97 9.15
CA ASP A 19 4.76 -12.26 10.57
C ASP A 19 4.92 -10.94 11.35
N PHE A 20 3.84 -10.42 11.93
CA PHE A 20 3.84 -9.12 12.60
C PHE A 20 4.33 -9.20 14.06
N ASN A 21 4.45 -10.40 14.62
CA ASN A 21 4.82 -10.64 16.01
C ASN A 21 6.11 -11.47 16.20
N ASN A 22 6.80 -11.79 15.09
CA ASN A 22 8.03 -12.58 15.02
C ASN A 22 7.90 -13.97 15.67
N ASP A 23 6.72 -14.58 15.60
CA ASP A 23 6.49 -15.93 16.13
C ASP A 23 6.62 -17.04 15.07
N THR A 24 6.99 -16.69 13.84
CA THR A 24 7.14 -17.55 12.64
C THR A 24 5.83 -18.05 12.04
N CYS A 25 4.68 -17.71 12.60
CA CYS A 25 3.39 -17.90 11.96
C CYS A 25 3.08 -16.72 11.05
N LEU A 26 2.31 -17.00 9.99
CA LEU A 26 1.76 -15.92 9.17
C LEU A 26 0.55 -15.31 9.88
N ASP A 27 0.63 -14.01 10.12
CA ASP A 27 -0.47 -13.16 10.55
C ASP A 27 -1.13 -12.50 9.32
N MET A 28 -2.20 -11.75 9.55
CA MET A 28 -2.83 -10.97 8.50
C MET A 28 -3.32 -9.61 8.98
N THR A 29 -3.30 -8.64 8.07
CA THR A 29 -4.00 -7.35 8.22
C THR A 29 -5.08 -7.23 7.17
N VAL A 30 -6.25 -6.72 7.56
CA VAL A 30 -7.42 -6.55 6.69
C VAL A 30 -7.88 -5.11 6.72
N ALA A 31 -8.01 -4.49 5.54
CA ALA A 31 -8.64 -3.18 5.36
C ALA A 31 -10.17 -3.29 5.36
N ASN A 32 -10.83 -2.59 6.27
CA ASN A 32 -12.27 -2.66 6.51
C ASN A 32 -12.96 -1.31 6.24
N HIS A 33 -13.35 -1.11 4.98
CA HIS A 33 -13.72 0.21 4.44
C HIS A 33 -15.05 0.78 4.92
N ILE A 34 -15.92 -0.01 5.56
CA ILE A 34 -17.20 0.49 6.11
C ILE A 34 -16.98 1.12 7.49
N VAL A 35 -16.05 0.55 8.27
CA VAL A 35 -15.80 0.94 9.66
C VAL A 35 -14.54 1.79 9.85
N ASN A 36 -13.82 2.08 8.76
CA ASN A 36 -12.64 2.97 8.72
C ASN A 36 -11.43 2.45 9.52
N ILE A 37 -11.22 1.13 9.56
CA ILE A 37 -10.10 0.52 10.29
C ILE A 37 -9.26 -0.38 9.39
N ILE A 38 -8.05 -0.67 9.86
CA ILE A 38 -7.41 -1.95 9.58
C ILE A 38 -7.53 -2.85 10.82
N ALA A 39 -7.79 -4.14 10.61
CA ALA A 39 -7.78 -5.16 11.66
C ALA A 39 -6.53 -6.02 11.51
N ILE A 40 -5.89 -6.39 12.61
CA ILE A 40 -4.75 -7.31 12.67
C ILE A 40 -5.25 -8.61 13.30
N TYR A 41 -4.95 -9.73 12.69
CA TYR A 41 -5.24 -11.06 13.22
C TYR A 41 -3.93 -11.85 13.30
N LEU A 42 -3.60 -12.35 14.48
CA LEU A 42 -2.37 -13.11 14.70
C LEU A 42 -2.61 -14.59 14.47
N GLY A 43 -1.79 -15.20 13.63
CA GLY A 43 -1.79 -16.63 13.37
C GLY A 43 -1.23 -17.41 14.56
N HIS A 44 -1.49 -18.71 14.57
CA HIS A 44 -0.98 -19.61 15.60
C HIS A 44 -0.25 -20.79 14.99
N MET A 45 0.68 -21.36 15.76
CA MET A 45 1.32 -22.64 15.46
C MET A 45 0.37 -23.81 15.74
N ASP A 46 -0.86 -23.72 15.24
CA ASP A 46 -1.74 -24.86 15.11
C ASP A 46 -1.89 -25.21 13.62
N MET A 47 -1.92 -26.51 13.31
CA MET A 47 -2.04 -26.99 11.93
C MET A 47 -3.44 -26.74 11.33
N ASP A 48 -4.26 -25.93 12.01
CA ASP A 48 -5.67 -25.70 11.70
C ASP A 48 -5.92 -24.29 11.14
N ALA A 49 -4.85 -23.50 10.91
CA ALA A 49 -4.90 -22.13 10.37
C ALA A 49 -5.83 -21.22 11.18
N THR A 50 -5.77 -21.30 12.51
CA THR A 50 -6.56 -20.43 13.37
C THR A 50 -5.85 -19.09 13.60
N PHE A 51 -6.66 -18.07 13.87
CA PHE A 51 -6.21 -16.73 14.16
C PHE A 51 -6.89 -16.23 15.43
N SER A 52 -6.17 -15.53 16.29
CA SER A 52 -6.75 -14.82 17.43
C SER A 52 -6.08 -13.46 17.63
N ASN A 53 -6.63 -12.65 18.54
CA ASN A 53 -6.30 -11.23 18.75
C ASN A 53 -6.60 -10.35 17.53
N GLU A 54 -7.83 -9.84 17.49
CA GLU A 54 -8.19 -8.70 16.65
C GLU A 54 -7.70 -7.41 17.33
N LYS A 55 -6.64 -6.79 16.79
CA LYS A 55 -6.33 -5.39 17.12
C LYS A 55 -6.82 -4.52 15.98
N GLU A 56 -7.66 -3.56 16.30
CA GLU A 56 -8.20 -2.61 15.34
C GLU A 56 -7.43 -1.27 15.44
N TYR A 57 -7.07 -0.73 14.29
CA TYR A 57 -6.44 0.58 14.17
C TYR A 57 -7.29 1.48 13.27
N THR A 58 -7.73 2.62 13.80
CA THR A 58 -8.45 3.62 13.02
C THR A 58 -7.57 4.18 11.92
N THR A 59 -8.16 4.37 10.73
CA THR A 59 -7.52 5.02 9.58
C THR A 59 -8.01 6.45 9.34
N GLY A 60 -8.70 7.02 10.33
CA GLY A 60 -9.31 8.35 10.28
C GLY A 60 -10.79 8.34 9.90
N THR A 61 -11.55 9.29 10.48
CA THR A 61 -12.99 9.44 10.21
C THR A 61 -13.25 9.76 8.73
N GLY A 62 -14.14 8.99 8.09
CA GLY A 62 -14.46 9.17 6.68
C GLY A 62 -13.41 8.61 5.72
N SER A 63 -12.42 7.87 6.25
CA SER A 63 -11.50 7.10 5.43
C SER A 63 -12.24 6.04 4.62
N THR A 64 -11.64 5.56 3.54
CA THR A 64 -12.17 4.44 2.77
C THR A 64 -10.97 3.67 2.26
N GLN A 65 -10.62 2.61 2.97
CA GLN A 65 -9.41 1.83 2.70
C GLN A 65 -9.64 1.01 1.43
N TYR A 66 -8.75 1.16 0.45
CA TYR A 66 -8.82 0.40 -0.79
C TYR A 66 -7.86 -0.78 -0.81
N MET A 67 -6.64 -0.56 -0.32
CA MET A 67 -5.56 -1.53 -0.38
C MET A 67 -4.68 -1.42 0.85
N VAL A 68 -4.18 -2.57 1.31
CA VAL A 68 -3.09 -2.67 2.29
C VAL A 68 -1.86 -3.27 1.63
N ALA A 69 -0.69 -2.80 2.04
CA ALA A 69 0.61 -3.38 1.69
C ALA A 69 1.50 -3.39 2.94
N ILE A 70 2.47 -4.29 2.98
CA ILE A 70 3.35 -4.45 4.14
C ILE A 70 4.82 -4.46 3.71
N GLY A 71 5.68 -3.94 4.56
CA GLY A 71 7.12 -3.86 4.37
C GLY A 71 7.78 -3.12 5.53
N ASP A 72 9.10 -3.17 5.62
CA ASP A 72 9.85 -2.37 6.60
C ASP A 72 10.11 -0.97 6.00
N PHE A 73 9.46 0.06 6.57
CA PHE A 73 9.58 1.43 6.08
C PHE A 73 10.64 2.24 6.84
N ASN A 74 10.97 1.83 8.07
CA ASN A 74 11.85 2.55 8.98
C ASN A 74 13.17 1.81 9.29
N ASN A 75 13.49 0.76 8.52
CA ASN A 75 14.70 -0.05 8.59
C ASN A 75 14.99 -0.59 10.00
N ASP A 76 13.94 -1.02 10.72
CA ASP A 76 14.07 -1.66 12.03
C ASP A 76 13.90 -3.19 12.02
N ASP A 77 13.82 -3.77 10.82
CA ASP A 77 13.61 -5.20 10.53
C ASP A 77 12.25 -5.72 11.02
N LEU A 78 11.27 -4.83 11.27
CA LEU A 78 9.90 -5.18 11.64
C LEU A 78 8.93 -4.85 10.49
N LEU A 79 7.86 -5.64 10.37
CA LEU A 79 6.84 -5.37 9.36
C LEU A 79 5.96 -4.18 9.78
N ASP A 80 5.87 -3.21 8.89
CA ASP A 80 4.93 -2.10 8.94
C ASP A 80 3.78 -2.28 7.94
N ILE A 81 2.79 -1.40 8.01
CA ILE A 81 1.61 -1.43 7.14
C ILE A 81 1.40 -0.08 6.46
N ALA A 82 1.22 -0.10 5.14
CA ALA A 82 0.75 1.03 4.34
C ALA A 82 -0.70 0.79 3.89
N VAL A 83 -1.55 1.82 3.98
CA VAL A 83 -2.98 1.75 3.66
C VAL A 83 -3.39 2.86 2.70
N ALA A 84 -4.01 2.50 1.58
CA ALA A 84 -4.54 3.47 0.62
C ALA A 84 -5.90 3.98 1.09
N ASN A 85 -5.95 5.18 1.65
CA ASN A 85 -7.16 5.78 2.19
C ASN A 85 -7.77 6.74 1.16
N SER A 86 -8.59 6.21 0.26
CA SER A 86 -9.20 7.03 -0.81
C SER A 86 -10.17 8.09 -0.26
N GLY A 87 -10.86 7.82 0.85
CA GLY A 87 -11.85 8.76 1.42
C GLY A 87 -11.22 10.03 1.99
N THR A 88 -10.06 9.89 2.64
CA THR A 88 -9.30 10.99 3.26
C THR A 88 -8.13 11.48 2.40
N ASN A 89 -7.92 10.90 1.21
CA ASN A 89 -6.85 11.24 0.27
C ASN A 89 -5.45 11.22 0.91
N ASN A 90 -5.14 10.12 1.59
CA ASN A 90 -3.81 9.88 2.14
C ASN A 90 -3.39 8.42 1.99
N VAL A 91 -2.09 8.18 2.15
CA VAL A 91 -1.58 6.86 2.51
C VAL A 91 -1.32 6.87 4.01
N GLY A 92 -1.93 5.94 4.73
CA GLY A 92 -1.66 5.73 6.15
C GLY A 92 -0.51 4.77 6.37
N ILE A 93 0.47 5.15 7.20
CA ILE A 93 1.56 4.28 7.61
C ILE A 93 1.42 3.94 9.09
N PHE A 94 1.41 2.64 9.39
CA PHE A 94 1.39 2.10 10.74
C PHE A 94 2.72 1.38 10.98
N LEU A 95 3.58 1.98 11.79
CA LEU A 95 4.88 1.39 12.13
C LEU A 95 4.72 0.31 13.19
N GLY A 96 5.28 -0.87 12.95
CA GLY A 96 5.19 -2.04 13.80
C GLY A 96 6.08 -1.97 15.05
N PHE A 97 5.70 -2.73 16.07
CA PHE A 97 6.54 -2.98 17.25
C PHE A 97 7.06 -4.43 17.30
N GLY A 98 6.80 -5.24 16.27
CA GLY A 98 7.28 -6.63 16.19
C GLY A 98 6.61 -7.58 17.19
N ASN A 99 5.48 -7.18 17.76
CA ASN A 99 4.68 -7.96 18.71
C ASN A 99 3.19 -7.98 18.30
N GLY A 100 2.92 -7.73 17.02
CA GLY A 100 1.58 -7.59 16.46
C GLY A 100 0.87 -6.32 16.92
N SER A 101 1.58 -5.28 17.37
CA SER A 101 1.02 -3.95 17.61
C SER A 101 1.74 -2.88 16.81
N PHE A 102 1.03 -1.78 16.56
CA PHE A 102 1.47 -0.69 15.70
C PHE A 102 1.31 0.68 16.37
N LYS A 103 2.10 1.65 15.92
CA LYS A 103 1.92 3.07 16.25
C LYS A 103 0.62 3.61 15.66
N THR A 104 0.20 4.77 16.15
CA THR A 104 -0.84 5.57 15.47
C THR A 104 -0.40 5.94 14.06
N GLN A 105 -1.36 6.02 13.15
CA GLN A 105 -1.12 6.31 11.74
C GLN A 105 -0.31 7.60 11.53
N ILE A 106 0.69 7.51 10.65
CA ILE A 106 1.31 8.65 9.98
C ILE A 106 0.56 8.86 8.66
N GLU A 107 0.14 10.09 8.38
CA GLU A 107 -0.63 10.41 7.17
C GLU A 107 0.25 11.05 6.10
N LEU A 108 0.42 10.36 4.98
CA LEU A 108 1.06 10.89 3.78
C LEU A 108 -0.02 11.44 2.85
N SER A 109 -0.19 12.77 2.83
CA SER A 109 -1.22 13.39 1.99
C SER A 109 -0.98 13.14 0.51
N THR A 110 -1.99 12.61 -0.18
CA THR A 110 -2.02 12.49 -1.64
C THR A 110 -2.79 13.65 -2.28
N GLY A 111 -3.29 14.61 -1.50
CA GLY A 111 -4.01 15.79 -1.98
C GLY A 111 -5.47 15.47 -2.30
N SER A 112 -5.85 15.50 -3.58
CA SER A 112 -7.22 15.12 -4.03
C SER A 112 -7.22 13.85 -4.87
N ALA A 113 -6.17 13.04 -4.71
CA ALA A 113 -5.79 11.98 -5.64
C ALA A 113 -6.67 10.73 -5.55
N ARG A 114 -7.34 10.50 -4.41
CA ARG A 114 -8.17 9.31 -4.16
C ARG A 114 -7.42 8.02 -4.50
N SER A 115 -6.31 7.79 -3.81
CA SER A 115 -5.43 6.65 -4.06
C SER A 115 -6.13 5.32 -3.76
N ILE A 116 -6.05 4.36 -4.69
CA ILE A 116 -6.78 3.08 -4.62
C ILE A 116 -5.88 1.84 -4.68
N ALA A 117 -4.63 1.98 -5.09
CA ALA A 117 -3.66 0.89 -5.05
C ALA A 117 -2.32 1.41 -4.53
N ILE A 118 -1.57 0.51 -3.91
CA ILE A 118 -0.21 0.73 -3.41
C ILE A 118 0.68 -0.36 -3.98
N SER A 119 1.92 -0.02 -4.29
CA SER A 119 2.99 -0.99 -4.37
C SER A 119 4.27 -0.43 -3.80
N LEU A 120 5.08 -1.34 -3.29
CA LEU A 120 6.27 -1.05 -2.52
C LEU A 120 7.48 -1.56 -3.29
N ALA A 121 8.48 -0.72 -3.47
CA ALA A 121 9.74 -1.08 -4.08
C ALA A 121 10.78 -0.01 -3.79
N ASN A 122 12.03 -0.31 -4.10
CA ASN A 122 13.10 0.67 -4.08
C ASN A 122 13.25 1.27 -5.48
N PHE A 123 12.54 2.37 -5.76
CA PHE A 123 12.50 3.00 -7.09
C PHE A 123 13.75 3.86 -7.36
N ASN A 124 14.41 4.32 -6.30
CA ASN A 124 15.56 5.23 -6.38
C ASN A 124 16.93 4.55 -6.11
N LYS A 125 16.93 3.25 -5.79
CA LYS A 125 18.10 2.43 -5.40
C LYS A 125 18.83 2.88 -4.13
N ASP A 126 18.12 3.44 -3.15
CA ASP A 126 18.68 3.64 -1.81
C ASP A 126 18.46 2.41 -0.93
N THR A 127 18.50 2.52 0.39
CA THR A 127 18.31 1.38 1.31
C THR A 127 16.90 1.27 1.85
N SER A 128 16.00 2.16 1.45
CA SER A 128 14.69 2.34 2.04
C SER A 128 13.60 1.92 1.05
N LEU A 129 12.47 1.47 1.59
CA LEU A 129 11.31 1.15 0.79
C LEU A 129 10.56 2.42 0.39
N ASP A 130 10.27 2.57 -0.91
CA ASP A 130 9.44 3.65 -1.44
C ASP A 130 8.00 3.16 -1.64
N ILE A 131 7.06 4.11 -1.74
CA ILE A 131 5.64 3.84 -1.95
C ILE A 131 5.19 4.46 -3.27
N ALA A 132 4.68 3.65 -4.19
CA ALA A 132 3.95 4.11 -5.37
C ALA A 132 2.44 3.91 -5.17
N THR A 133 1.65 4.91 -5.54
CA THR A 133 0.18 4.85 -5.51
C THR A 133 -0.42 5.01 -6.90
N VAL A 134 -1.56 4.37 -7.11
CA VAL A 134 -2.48 4.68 -8.23
C VAL A 134 -3.56 5.61 -7.74
N ASP A 135 -3.69 6.75 -8.41
CA ASP A 135 -4.53 7.86 -7.99
C ASP A 135 -5.71 8.02 -8.94
N TYR A 136 -6.82 7.35 -8.61
CA TYR A 136 -8.01 7.29 -9.43
C TYR A 136 -8.61 8.68 -9.70
N GLY A 137 -8.62 9.56 -8.69
CA GLY A 137 -9.28 10.86 -8.76
C GLY A 137 -8.55 11.91 -9.59
N THR A 138 -7.23 11.80 -9.70
CA THR A 138 -6.39 12.77 -10.41
C THR A 138 -5.80 12.26 -11.72
N HIS A 139 -6.10 11.02 -12.12
CA HIS A 139 -5.54 10.41 -13.32
C HIS A 139 -4.01 10.43 -13.30
N SER A 140 -3.45 9.92 -12.22
CA SER A 140 -2.02 9.94 -11.97
C SER A 140 -1.55 8.73 -11.20
N ILE A 141 -0.23 8.66 -11.07
CA ILE A 141 0.45 7.93 -10.00
C ILE A 141 1.18 8.93 -9.11
N SER A 142 1.38 8.58 -7.83
CA SER A 142 2.26 9.31 -6.91
C SER A 142 3.36 8.39 -6.41
N ILE A 143 4.57 8.91 -6.24
CA ILE A 143 5.70 8.20 -5.61
C ILE A 143 6.16 8.99 -4.38
N PHE A 144 6.17 8.33 -3.23
CA PHE A 144 6.74 8.80 -1.98
C PHE A 144 8.06 8.07 -1.76
N TYR A 145 9.16 8.81 -1.73
CA TYR A 145 10.47 8.22 -1.44
C TYR A 145 10.65 8.05 0.06
N GLY A 146 11.00 6.85 0.49
CA GLY A 146 11.31 6.54 1.88
C GLY A 146 12.68 7.08 2.28
N TYR A 147 12.85 7.38 3.56
CA TYR A 147 14.15 7.75 4.13
C TYR A 147 14.69 6.73 5.12
N GLY A 148 14.02 5.58 5.27
CA GLY A 148 14.44 4.54 6.22
C GLY A 148 14.22 4.97 7.67
N THR A 149 13.21 5.80 7.88
CA THR A 149 12.75 6.31 9.17
C THR A 149 11.23 6.43 9.11
N ASP A 150 10.60 7.13 10.06
CA ASP A 150 9.18 7.52 10.01
C ASP A 150 8.88 8.67 9.03
N TYR A 151 9.79 9.01 8.12
CA TYR A 151 9.67 10.12 7.18
C TYR A 151 9.68 9.66 5.72
N PHE A 152 8.85 10.32 4.92
CA PHE A 152 8.77 10.15 3.47
C PHE A 152 8.85 11.51 2.78
N SER A 153 9.25 11.51 1.51
CA SER A 153 9.21 12.73 0.68
C SER A 153 7.77 13.22 0.48
N THR A 154 7.64 14.48 0.03
CA THR A 154 6.40 14.88 -0.64
C THR A 154 6.21 14.05 -1.92
N PRO A 155 4.95 13.77 -2.34
CA PRO A 155 4.71 12.89 -3.47
C PRO A 155 5.14 13.53 -4.78
N SER A 156 5.97 12.81 -5.54
CA SER A 156 6.20 13.10 -6.96
C SER A 156 5.04 12.54 -7.77
N ARG A 157 4.35 13.38 -8.54
CA ARG A 157 3.14 12.98 -9.28
C ARG A 157 3.38 12.91 -10.78
N TYR A 158 2.87 11.87 -11.43
CA TYR A 158 2.97 11.68 -12.88
C TYR A 158 1.60 11.37 -13.46
N SER A 159 1.18 12.14 -14.48
CA SER A 159 -0.13 11.95 -15.10
C SER A 159 -0.15 10.69 -15.96
N THR A 160 -1.22 9.91 -15.84
CA THR A 160 -1.57 8.78 -16.70
C THR A 160 -2.42 9.21 -17.91
N GLY A 161 -2.65 10.51 -18.07
CA GLY A 161 -3.47 11.10 -19.14
C GLY A 161 -4.89 11.40 -18.68
N TYR A 162 -5.53 12.38 -19.31
CA TYR A 162 -6.92 12.77 -19.03
C TYR A 162 -7.87 11.58 -19.24
N ASP A 163 -8.85 11.43 -18.35
CA ASP A 163 -9.84 10.33 -18.35
C ASP A 163 -9.24 8.91 -18.34
N SER A 164 -7.98 8.74 -17.90
CA SER A 164 -7.34 7.41 -17.88
C SER A 164 -7.90 6.46 -16.83
N PHE A 165 -8.50 6.96 -15.75
CA PHE A 165 -8.99 6.22 -14.58
C PHE A 165 -8.08 5.03 -14.22
N PRO A 166 -6.82 5.29 -13.79
CA PRO A 166 -5.87 4.23 -13.50
C PRO A 166 -6.40 3.36 -12.35
N SER A 167 -6.24 2.03 -12.46
CA SER A 167 -6.90 1.06 -11.56
C SER A 167 -5.96 0.12 -10.83
N ALA A 168 -4.83 -0.23 -11.42
CA ALA A 168 -3.83 -1.11 -10.84
C ALA A 168 -2.44 -0.76 -11.36
N LEU A 169 -1.43 -1.26 -10.68
CA LEU A 169 -0.04 -1.08 -11.05
C LEU A 169 0.75 -2.38 -10.88
N ALA A 170 1.77 -2.56 -11.71
CA ALA A 170 2.77 -3.61 -11.60
C ALA A 170 4.17 -2.99 -11.68
N ILE A 171 5.14 -3.66 -11.06
CA ILE A 171 6.53 -3.19 -10.99
C ILE A 171 7.43 -4.17 -11.74
N GLY A 172 8.40 -3.65 -12.48
CA GLY A 172 9.44 -4.44 -13.13
C GLY A 172 10.46 -3.55 -13.82
N ASP A 173 11.66 -4.05 -14.08
CA ASP A 173 12.63 -3.37 -14.96
C ASP A 173 12.24 -3.68 -16.42
N PHE A 174 11.52 -2.76 -17.07
CA PHE A 174 10.96 -2.98 -18.42
C PHE A 174 11.91 -2.55 -19.53
N ASN A 175 12.91 -1.74 -19.22
CA ASN A 175 13.87 -1.20 -20.20
C ASN A 175 15.32 -1.70 -20.00
N SER A 176 15.56 -2.56 -19.00
CA SER A 176 16.88 -3.11 -18.63
C SER A 176 17.90 -2.05 -18.17
N ASP A 177 17.46 -0.95 -17.56
CA ASP A 177 18.33 0.06 -16.93
C ASP A 177 18.58 -0.21 -15.43
N HIS A 178 18.04 -1.31 -14.93
CA HIS A 178 18.10 -1.78 -13.56
C HIS A 178 17.31 -0.94 -12.56
N TYR A 179 16.62 0.14 -12.96
CA TYR A 179 15.65 0.83 -12.11
C TYR A 179 14.28 0.14 -12.27
N LEU A 180 13.53 0.05 -11.18
CA LEU A 180 12.20 -0.54 -11.23
C LEU A 180 11.24 0.48 -11.83
N ASP A 181 10.57 0.09 -12.90
CA ASP A 181 9.57 0.85 -13.62
C ASP A 181 8.15 0.47 -13.16
N LEU A 182 7.17 1.24 -13.60
CA LEU A 182 5.76 1.04 -13.26
C LEU A 182 4.92 0.83 -14.52
N ALA A 183 4.12 -0.24 -14.56
CA ALA A 183 3.10 -0.47 -15.58
C ALA A 183 1.71 -0.26 -14.97
N ILE A 184 0.91 0.62 -15.57
CA ILE A 184 -0.38 1.08 -15.04
C ILE A 184 -1.51 0.69 -15.98
N SER A 185 -2.52 -0.01 -15.47
CA SER A 185 -3.73 -0.28 -16.23
C SER A 185 -4.67 0.92 -16.18
N ASN A 186 -4.95 1.52 -17.34
CA ASN A 186 -5.83 2.68 -17.46
C ASN A 186 -7.20 2.24 -17.97
N TYR A 187 -8.15 2.08 -17.03
CA TYR A 187 -9.49 1.60 -17.35
C TYR A 187 -10.23 2.55 -18.30
N GLY A 188 -10.08 3.86 -18.13
CA GLY A 188 -10.82 4.85 -18.90
C GLY A 188 -10.37 5.02 -20.34
N THR A 189 -9.06 4.96 -20.57
CA THR A 189 -8.46 5.08 -21.91
C THR A 189 -8.20 3.74 -22.59
N ASN A 190 -8.53 2.63 -21.91
CA ASN A 190 -8.37 1.26 -22.40
C ASN A 190 -6.94 0.92 -22.83
N ASN A 191 -5.95 1.37 -22.08
CA ASN A 191 -4.54 1.17 -22.41
C ASN A 191 -3.66 0.87 -21.18
N ILE A 192 -2.37 0.65 -21.42
CA ILE A 192 -1.34 0.50 -20.37
C ILE A 192 -0.31 1.62 -20.45
N GLY A 193 -0.18 2.42 -19.38
CA GLY A 193 0.90 3.38 -19.25
C GLY A 193 2.16 2.75 -18.65
N ILE A 194 3.33 2.97 -19.24
CA ILE A 194 4.63 2.57 -18.68
C ILE A 194 5.38 3.82 -18.21
N PHE A 195 5.75 3.87 -16.94
CA PHE A 195 6.52 4.95 -16.35
C PHE A 195 7.92 4.44 -16.04
N LEU A 196 8.88 4.89 -16.86
CA LEU A 196 10.28 4.50 -16.73
C LEU A 196 10.95 5.34 -15.66
N SER A 197 11.38 4.69 -14.58
CA SER A 197 12.11 5.31 -13.48
C SER A 197 13.55 5.58 -13.89
N ASN A 198 14.23 6.48 -13.19
CA ASN A 198 15.65 6.73 -13.43
C ASN A 198 16.37 7.25 -12.19
N LYS A 199 17.71 7.31 -12.30
CA LYS A 199 18.62 7.79 -11.24
C LYS A 199 18.30 9.17 -10.66
N ASN A 200 17.55 10.01 -11.38
CA ASN A 200 17.19 11.35 -10.94
C ASN A 200 15.89 11.38 -10.13
N ARG A 201 15.35 10.22 -9.71
CA ARG A 201 14.06 10.12 -8.98
C ARG A 201 12.90 10.69 -9.79
N THR A 202 12.93 10.47 -11.11
CA THR A 202 11.88 10.90 -12.02
C THR A 202 11.37 9.74 -12.85
N CYS A 203 10.07 9.79 -13.19
CA CYS A 203 9.47 8.89 -14.16
C CYS A 203 9.26 9.61 -15.50
N THR A 204 9.59 8.93 -16.60
CA THR A 204 9.17 9.35 -17.95
C THR A 204 8.07 8.42 -18.44
N ASN A 205 6.92 9.00 -18.85
CA ASN A 205 5.77 8.24 -19.33
C ASN A 205 5.96 7.81 -20.80
N GLN A 206 5.72 6.54 -21.07
CA GLN A 206 5.53 5.94 -22.38
C GLN A 206 4.17 5.26 -22.40
N ILE A 207 3.26 5.72 -23.27
CA ILE A 207 1.96 5.08 -23.45
C ILE A 207 2.13 3.86 -24.34
N MET A 208 1.66 2.71 -23.88
CA MET A 208 1.55 1.49 -24.66
C MET A 208 0.08 1.09 -24.77
N PHE A 209 -0.24 0.33 -25.82
CA PHE A 209 -1.59 -0.05 -26.31
C PHE A 209 -2.74 0.00 -25.32
#